data_AF-A0AAV5ZG22-F1
#
_entry.id   AF-A0AAV5ZG22-F1
#
_cell.length_a   1.000
_cell.length_b   1.000
_cell.length_c   1.000
_cell.angle_alpha   90.00
_cell.angle_beta   90.00
_cell.angle_gamma   90.00
#
_symmetry.space_group_name_H-M   'P 1'
#
loop_
_entity.id
_entity.type
_entity.pdbx_description
1 polymer ?
#
loop_
_entity_poly.entity_id
_entity_poly.type
_entity_poly.pdbx_seq_one_letter_code
_entity_poly.pdbx_strand_id
1 'polypeptide(L)'
;MRAVAAAGLLLAAHAGPAAEALYDFEWRALTTLSRWEVGDTVTTRWEQAGRGQLRLRRLADGRLAFEFTGPKGSGRGVILGESVQRVTFPKPLRIGLPPAPSHLQSGTYHAIGDAARPPAFDVTWAEGFICRTTPARCGNVTAWSRELTGHGTRVDP
;
A
#
# COMPACT_ATOMS: atom_id res chain seq x y z
N MET A 1 -45.33 43.01 29.95
CA MET A 1 -44.57 41.75 29.97
C MET A 1 -44.55 41.19 28.54
N ARG A 2 -43.40 41.25 27.85
CA ARG A 2 -43.23 40.69 26.50
C ARG A 2 -42.15 39.61 26.60
N ALA A 3 -42.54 38.36 26.38
CA ALA A 3 -41.61 37.24 26.27
C ALA A 3 -40.98 37.27 24.87
N VAL A 4 -39.65 37.22 24.81
CA VAL A 4 -38.90 37.00 23.57
C VAL A 4 -38.28 35.61 23.68
N ALA A 5 -38.79 34.66 22.90
CA ALA A 5 -38.19 33.36 22.75
C ALA A 5 -37.03 33.46 21.75
N ALA A 6 -35.80 33.30 22.24
CA ALA A 6 -34.61 33.19 21.40
C ALA A 6 -34.44 31.72 20.97
N ALA A 7 -34.91 31.40 19.77
CA ALA A 7 -34.56 30.15 19.10
C ALA A 7 -33.25 30.36 18.32
N GLY A 8 -32.13 29.95 18.92
CA GLY A 8 -30.80 29.99 18.30
C GLY A 8 -30.41 28.61 17.75
N LEU A 9 -30.35 28.50 16.42
CA LEU A 9 -29.97 27.33 15.63
C LEU A 9 -28.71 26.62 16.16
N LEU A 10 -28.83 25.31 16.40
CA LEU A 10 -27.70 24.39 16.44
C LEU A 10 -27.18 24.20 15.00
N LEU A 11 -26.06 24.86 14.68
CA LEU A 11 -25.27 24.56 13.47
C LEU A 11 -24.68 23.15 13.62
N ALA A 12 -25.39 22.15 13.10
CA ALA A 12 -24.81 20.85 12.82
C ALA A 12 -23.79 21.04 11.68
N ALA A 13 -22.52 21.15 12.03
CA ALA A 13 -21.41 21.06 11.08
C ALA A 13 -21.50 19.70 10.37
N HIS A 14 -22.05 19.71 9.16
CA HIS A 14 -22.01 18.56 8.28
C HIS A 14 -20.55 18.36 7.88
N ALA A 15 -19.89 17.36 8.47
CA ALA A 15 -18.63 16.85 7.94
C ALA A 15 -18.91 16.39 6.51
N GLY A 16 -18.57 17.24 5.52
CA GLY A 16 -18.67 16.90 4.11
C GLY A 16 -17.91 15.61 3.81
N PRO A 17 -18.24 14.92 2.70
CA PRO A 17 -17.53 13.71 2.31
C PRO A 17 -16.02 13.99 2.30
N ALA A 18 -15.25 13.12 2.96
CA ALA A 18 -13.80 13.25 3.06
C ALA A 18 -13.23 13.45 1.65
N ALA A 19 -12.53 14.57 1.43
CA ALA A 19 -12.02 14.95 0.12
C ALA A 19 -11.12 13.83 -0.43
N GLU A 20 -11.58 13.19 -1.50
CA GLU A 20 -10.78 12.25 -2.28
C GLU A 20 -9.87 13.05 -3.22
N ALA A 21 -8.61 12.64 -3.32
CA ALA A 21 -7.64 13.21 -4.25
C ALA A 21 -7.18 12.16 -5.25
N LEU A 22 -7.05 12.57 -6.51
CA LEU A 22 -6.60 11.74 -7.62
C LEU A 22 -5.14 12.02 -7.93
N TYR A 23 -4.41 10.97 -8.27
CA TYR A 23 -2.99 10.99 -8.57
C TYR A 23 -2.69 10.17 -9.82
N ASP A 24 -1.80 10.68 -10.66
CA ASP A 24 -1.05 9.86 -11.58
C ASP A 24 -0.04 9.07 -10.75
N PHE A 25 -0.05 7.75 -10.90
CA PHE A 25 0.73 6.86 -10.05
C PHE A 25 1.62 5.96 -10.89
N GLU A 26 2.93 6.14 -10.71
CA GLU A 26 3.95 5.26 -11.25
C GLU A 26 4.39 4.27 -10.19
N TRP A 27 4.52 3.00 -10.56
CA TRP A 27 4.84 1.96 -9.60
C TRP A 27 5.72 0.89 -10.19
N ARG A 28 6.45 0.22 -9.29
CA ARG A 28 7.27 -0.95 -9.54
C ARG A 28 7.05 -1.96 -8.42
N ALA A 29 6.80 -3.20 -8.82
CA ALA A 29 6.70 -4.36 -7.95
C ALA A 29 7.86 -5.32 -8.25
N LEU A 30 8.57 -5.72 -7.20
CA LEU A 30 9.65 -6.71 -7.28
C LEU A 30 9.24 -7.96 -6.51
N THR A 31 9.65 -9.13 -6.98
CA THR A 31 9.60 -10.38 -6.22
C THR A 31 10.91 -11.13 -6.36
N THR A 32 11.50 -11.52 -5.24
CA THR A 32 12.66 -12.41 -5.18
C THR A 32 12.23 -13.71 -4.51
N LEU A 33 12.65 -14.84 -5.07
CA LEU A 33 12.36 -16.17 -4.54
C LEU A 33 13.63 -16.99 -4.57
N SER A 34 14.05 -17.50 -3.41
CA SER A 34 15.17 -18.41 -3.27
C SER A 34 14.65 -19.80 -2.90
N ARG A 35 15.08 -20.82 -3.65
CA ARG A 35 14.72 -22.22 -3.45
C ARG A 35 15.95 -23.10 -3.38
N TRP A 36 15.84 -24.17 -2.59
CA TRP A 36 16.80 -25.26 -2.61
C TRP A 36 16.50 -26.18 -3.79
N GLU A 37 17.47 -26.34 -4.69
CA GLU A 37 17.41 -27.19 -5.88
C GLU A 37 18.71 -28.00 -5.98
N VAL A 38 18.61 -29.33 -6.01
CA VAL A 38 19.72 -30.28 -6.25
C VAL A 38 21.08 -29.86 -5.65
N GLY A 39 21.10 -29.61 -4.34
CA GLY A 39 22.35 -29.32 -3.62
C GLY A 39 22.76 -27.85 -3.56
N ASP A 40 21.99 -26.94 -4.17
CA ASP A 40 22.28 -25.50 -4.17
C ASP A 40 21.02 -24.65 -3.93
N THR A 41 21.21 -23.35 -3.70
CA THR A 41 20.13 -22.36 -3.62
C THR A 41 20.02 -21.56 -4.91
N VAL A 42 18.94 -21.76 -5.65
CA VAL A 42 18.61 -21.00 -6.86
C VAL A 42 17.75 -19.80 -6.47
N THR A 43 18.14 -18.61 -6.95
CA THR A 43 17.38 -17.37 -6.72
C THR A 43 16.81 -16.82 -8.02
N THR A 44 15.49 -16.66 -8.06
CA THR A 44 14.75 -16.04 -9.17
C THR A 44 14.29 -14.65 -8.75
N ARG A 45 14.47 -13.67 -9.65
CA ARG A 45 14.02 -12.30 -9.48
C ARG A 45 13.06 -11.93 -10.61
N TRP A 46 11.93 -11.31 -10.26
CA TRP A 46 10.98 -10.81 -11.23
C TRP A 46 10.52 -9.40 -10.89
N GLU A 47 10.38 -8.57 -11.91
CA GLU A 47 9.94 -7.19 -11.79
C GLU A 47 8.72 -6.92 -12.69
N GLN A 48 7.82 -6.09 -12.21
CA GLN A 48 6.71 -5.56 -12.99
C GLN A 48 6.53 -4.09 -12.64
N ALA A 49 6.42 -3.22 -13.64
CA ALA A 49 6.24 -1.78 -13.42
C ALA A 49 5.15 -1.24 -14.34
N GLY A 50 4.44 -0.21 -13.89
CA GLY A 50 3.35 0.39 -14.64
C GLY A 50 2.99 1.80 -14.18
N ARG A 51 2.04 2.39 -14.90
CA ARG A 51 1.39 3.65 -14.55
C ARG A 51 -0.12 3.41 -14.47
N GLY A 52 -0.80 4.15 -13.60
CA GLY A 52 -2.25 4.15 -13.46
C GLY A 52 -2.73 5.39 -12.70
N GLN A 53 -4.00 5.38 -12.33
CA GLN A 53 -4.54 6.37 -11.41
C GLN A 53 -4.62 5.81 -10.00
N LEU A 54 -4.30 6.65 -9.01
CA LEU A 54 -4.45 6.37 -7.59
C LEU A 54 -5.44 7.35 -6.97
N ARG A 55 -6.37 6.81 -6.17
CA ARG A 55 -7.25 7.57 -5.28
C ARG A 55 -6.69 7.53 -3.87
N LEU A 56 -6.56 8.69 -3.24
CA LEU A 56 -6.20 8.84 -1.83
C LEU A 56 -7.40 9.44 -1.09
N ARG A 57 -7.88 8.75 -0.06
CA ARG A 57 -9.02 9.21 0.75
C ARG A 57 -8.72 9.12 2.23
N ARG A 58 -9.22 10.09 2.99
CA ARG A 58 -9.19 10.04 4.45
C ARG A 58 -10.32 9.14 4.97
N LEU A 59 -9.97 8.21 5.84
CA LEU A 59 -10.89 7.35 6.58
C LEU A 59 -11.42 8.07 7.83
N ALA A 60 -12.55 7.61 8.36
CA ALA A 60 -13.18 8.20 9.55
C ALA A 60 -12.27 8.20 10.79
N ASP A 61 -11.33 7.26 10.87
CA ASP A 61 -10.35 7.16 11.95
C ASP A 61 -9.06 7.97 11.70
N GLY A 62 -9.06 8.85 10.69
CA GLY A 62 -7.95 9.74 10.38
C GLY A 62 -6.85 9.12 9.52
N ARG A 63 -6.86 7.80 9.30
CA ARG A 63 -5.93 7.12 8.36
C ARG A 63 -6.21 7.50 6.93
N LEU A 64 -5.25 7.27 6.03
CA LEU A 64 -5.47 7.40 4.59
C LEU A 64 -5.59 6.01 3.97
N ALA A 65 -6.53 5.84 3.04
CA ALA A 65 -6.57 4.67 2.17
C ALA A 65 -6.16 5.09 0.77
N PHE A 66 -5.28 4.31 0.15
CA PHE A 66 -4.96 4.46 -1.26
C PHE A 66 -5.46 3.25 -2.06
N GLU A 67 -5.93 3.49 -3.26
CA GLU A 67 -6.32 2.48 -4.23
C GLU A 67 -5.80 2.92 -5.60
N PHE A 68 -5.01 2.08 -6.28
CA PHE A 68 -4.52 2.36 -7.62
C PHE A 68 -5.00 1.33 -8.64
N THR A 69 -5.27 1.78 -9.86
CA THR A 69 -5.66 0.94 -10.98
C THR A 69 -4.97 1.41 -12.25
N GLY A 70 -4.41 0.47 -13.01
CA GLY A 70 -3.87 0.72 -14.35
C GLY A 70 -3.83 -0.55 -15.20
N PRO A 71 -3.43 -0.44 -16.48
CA PRO A 71 -3.43 -1.57 -17.42
C PRO A 71 -2.56 -2.75 -16.97
N LYS A 72 -1.50 -2.46 -16.21
CA LYS A 72 -0.55 -3.46 -15.70
C LYS A 72 -0.90 -3.97 -14.31
N GLY A 73 -2.05 -3.60 -13.75
CA GLY A 73 -2.52 -4.11 -12.47
C GLY A 73 -3.06 -3.05 -11.52
N SER A 74 -3.52 -3.51 -10.37
CA SER A 74 -4.14 -2.70 -9.34
C SER A 74 -3.62 -3.08 -7.95
N GLY A 75 -3.84 -2.18 -7.01
CA GLY A 75 -3.45 -2.40 -5.62
C GLY A 75 -4.13 -1.41 -4.69
N ARG A 76 -3.91 -1.62 -3.40
CA ARG A 76 -4.47 -0.80 -2.33
C ARG A 76 -3.65 -0.94 -1.05
N GLY A 77 -3.80 -0.01 -0.14
CA GLY A 77 -3.19 -0.06 1.18
C GLY A 77 -3.73 1.03 2.09
N VAL A 78 -3.23 1.04 3.33
CA VAL A 78 -3.63 2.01 4.36
C VAL A 78 -2.39 2.67 4.93
N ILE A 79 -2.45 3.98 5.12
CA ILE A 79 -1.38 4.79 5.68
C ILE A 79 -1.81 5.32 7.05
N LEU A 80 -0.92 5.21 8.03
CA LEU A 80 -1.05 5.78 9.37
C LEU A 80 0.24 6.53 9.69
N GLY A 81 0.18 7.87 9.73
CA GLY A 81 1.38 8.70 9.79
C GLY A 81 2.27 8.44 8.58
N GLU A 82 3.54 8.12 8.82
CA GLU A 82 4.53 7.79 7.79
C GLU A 82 4.59 6.27 7.48
N SER A 83 3.72 5.46 8.09
CA SER A 83 3.73 4.00 7.93
C SER A 83 2.65 3.52 6.97
N VAL A 84 3.02 2.62 6.07
CA VAL A 84 2.10 1.93 5.14
C VAL A 84 1.78 0.53 5.68
N GLN A 85 0.53 0.10 5.54
CA GLN A 85 -0.01 -1.14 6.12
C GLN A 85 -1.04 -1.78 5.19
N ARG A 86 -1.27 -3.10 5.37
CA ARG A 86 -2.34 -3.86 4.70
C ARG A 86 -2.33 -3.71 3.17
N VAL A 87 -1.13 -3.78 2.58
CA VAL A 87 -0.93 -3.54 1.15
C VAL A 87 -1.26 -4.79 0.33
N THR A 88 -1.97 -4.58 -0.77
CA THR A 88 -2.10 -5.55 -1.86
C THR A 88 -1.65 -4.89 -3.15
N PHE A 89 -0.88 -5.60 -3.98
CA PHE A 89 -0.30 -5.08 -5.22
C PHE A 89 -0.03 -6.23 -6.18
N PRO A 90 0.28 -5.95 -7.47
CA PRO A 90 0.61 -6.98 -8.44
C PRO A 90 1.80 -7.84 -7.98
N LYS A 91 1.61 -9.16 -7.98
CA LYS A 91 2.60 -10.15 -7.52
C LYS A 91 3.09 -10.93 -8.74
N PRO A 92 4.17 -10.50 -9.38
CA PRO A 92 4.52 -11.01 -10.69
C PRO A 92 5.09 -12.43 -10.65
N LEU A 93 5.51 -12.92 -9.48
CA LEU A 93 5.94 -14.29 -9.27
C LEU A 93 5.10 -15.00 -8.20
N ARG A 94 4.68 -16.23 -8.52
CA ARG A 94 4.07 -17.16 -7.57
C ARG A 94 5.18 -17.84 -6.74
N ILE A 95 5.10 -17.68 -5.42
CA ILE A 95 6.06 -18.22 -4.45
C ILE A 95 5.80 -19.71 -4.13
N GLY A 96 4.66 -20.25 -4.55
CA GLY A 96 4.15 -21.59 -4.20
C GLY A 96 2.72 -21.50 -3.65
N LEU A 97 2.07 -22.65 -3.39
CA LEU A 97 0.70 -22.72 -2.88
C LEU A 97 0.59 -23.67 -1.67
N PRO A 98 0.13 -23.18 -0.50
CA PRO A 98 0.11 -21.77 -0.11
C PRO A 98 1.56 -21.25 0.08
N PRO A 99 1.85 -19.97 -0.21
CA PRO A 99 3.13 -19.39 0.17
C PRO A 99 3.24 -19.37 1.70
N ALA A 100 4.42 -19.69 2.23
CA ALA A 100 4.70 -19.50 3.65
C ALA A 100 4.41 -18.03 4.03
N PRO A 101 3.75 -17.75 5.16
CA PRO A 101 3.35 -16.40 5.51
C PRO A 101 4.57 -15.50 5.73
N SER A 102 4.45 -14.22 5.35
CA SER A 102 5.45 -13.22 5.67
C SER A 102 5.50 -13.01 7.18
N HIS A 103 6.72 -12.85 7.71
CA HIS A 103 6.95 -12.36 9.09
C HIS A 103 7.78 -11.07 9.11
N LEU A 104 8.10 -10.53 7.93
CA LEU A 104 8.81 -9.27 7.76
C LEU A 104 7.90 -8.39 6.92
N GLN A 105 7.29 -7.37 7.51
CA GLN A 105 6.43 -6.44 6.82
C GLN A 105 6.75 -5.01 7.27
N SER A 106 7.01 -4.14 6.32
CA SER A 106 7.22 -2.72 6.59
C SER A 106 6.90 -1.91 5.35
N GLY A 107 6.46 -0.68 5.55
CA GLY A 107 6.30 0.25 4.45
C GLY A 107 6.29 1.68 4.94
N THR A 108 6.70 2.57 4.05
CA THR A 108 6.84 4.00 4.35
C THR A 108 6.00 4.83 3.39
N TYR A 109 5.49 5.93 3.92
CA TYR A 109 4.78 6.96 3.19
C TYR A 109 5.49 8.28 3.43
N HIS A 110 5.95 8.91 2.36
CA HIS A 110 6.62 10.20 2.42
C HIS A 110 5.85 11.19 1.55
N ALA A 111 5.24 12.18 2.20
CA ALA A 111 4.48 13.23 1.53
C ALA A 111 5.32 14.50 1.38
N ILE A 112 5.17 15.18 0.24
CA ILE A 112 5.68 16.53 0.06
C ILE A 112 4.56 17.50 0.44
N GLY A 113 4.70 18.26 1.53
CA GLY A 113 3.68 19.21 1.98
C GLY A 113 2.62 18.59 2.89
N ASP A 114 1.34 18.92 2.67
CA ASP A 114 0.24 18.40 3.49
C ASP A 114 0.09 16.88 3.29
N ALA A 115 0.46 16.09 4.30
CA ALA A 115 0.36 14.63 4.27
C ALA A 115 -1.05 14.09 4.01
N ALA A 116 -2.10 14.86 4.28
CA ALA A 116 -3.47 14.44 4.00
C ALA A 116 -3.82 14.48 2.51
N ARG A 117 -3.20 15.41 1.78
CA ARG A 117 -3.52 15.73 0.39
C ARG A 117 -2.31 16.33 -0.30
N PRO A 118 -1.17 15.62 -0.37
CA PRO A 118 0.05 16.25 -0.85
C PRO A 118 -0.02 16.47 -2.37
N PRO A 119 0.67 17.47 -2.91
CA PRO A 119 0.92 17.57 -4.36
C PRO A 119 1.64 16.34 -4.92
N ALA A 120 2.52 15.72 -4.14
CA ALA A 120 3.20 14.49 -4.52
C ALA A 120 3.63 13.66 -3.30
N PHE A 121 3.79 12.36 -3.49
CA PHE A 121 4.23 11.45 -2.42
C PHE A 121 4.94 10.22 -2.96
N ASP A 122 5.72 9.57 -2.09
CA ASP A 122 6.31 8.26 -2.31
C ASP A 122 5.69 7.23 -1.35
N VAL A 123 5.46 6.02 -1.86
CA VAL A 123 5.06 4.85 -1.08
C VAL A 123 6.05 3.74 -1.31
N THR A 124 6.52 3.14 -0.21
CA THR A 124 7.25 1.88 -0.25
C THR A 124 6.56 0.84 0.62
N TRP A 125 6.65 -0.42 0.21
CA TRP A 125 6.22 -1.57 0.99
C TRP A 125 7.12 -2.75 0.69
N ALA A 126 7.48 -3.51 1.71
CA ALA A 126 8.19 -4.77 1.59
C ALA A 126 7.52 -5.83 2.46
N GLU A 127 7.36 -7.03 1.92
CA GLU A 127 7.01 -8.23 2.66
C GLU A 127 7.98 -9.37 2.38
N GLY A 128 8.31 -10.18 3.38
CA GLY A 128 9.26 -11.28 3.19
C GLY A 128 9.19 -12.40 4.22
N PHE A 129 9.89 -13.46 3.87
CA PHE A 129 9.98 -14.70 4.63
C PHE A 129 11.38 -15.28 4.49
N ILE A 130 11.86 -15.90 5.57
CA ILE A 130 13.09 -16.67 5.63
C ILE A 130 12.75 -17.98 6.37
N CYS A 131 13.11 -19.11 5.78
CA CYS A 131 12.97 -20.40 6.43
C CYS A 131 14.00 -20.51 7.57
N ARG A 132 13.53 -20.66 8.81
CA ARG A 132 14.39 -20.77 10.01
C ARG A 132 14.65 -22.22 10.42
N THR A 133 14.51 -23.15 9.49
CA THR A 133 14.64 -24.60 9.67
C THR A 133 15.17 -25.21 8.37
N THR A 134 15.25 -26.54 8.28
CA THR A 134 15.57 -27.24 7.03
C THR A 134 14.62 -26.82 5.88
N PRO A 135 15.13 -26.55 4.67
CA PRO A 135 14.32 -26.08 3.54
C PRO A 135 13.14 -27.00 3.20
N ALA A 136 13.30 -28.31 3.41
CA ALA A 136 12.23 -29.30 3.21
C ALA A 136 10.96 -28.99 4.03
N ARG A 137 11.09 -28.46 5.25
CA ARG A 137 9.94 -28.05 6.09
C ARG A 137 9.25 -26.77 5.60
N CYS A 138 9.89 -26.05 4.67
CA CYS A 138 9.38 -24.83 4.05
C CYS A 138 9.05 -25.04 2.55
N GLY A 139 8.85 -26.28 2.11
CA GLY A 139 8.54 -26.58 0.70
C GLY A 139 9.69 -26.22 -0.25
N ASN A 140 10.93 -26.43 0.22
CA ASN A 140 12.19 -26.06 -0.43
C ASN A 140 12.33 -24.55 -0.71
N VAL A 141 11.49 -23.69 -0.14
CA VAL A 141 11.68 -22.24 -0.18
C VAL A 141 12.60 -21.85 0.97
N THR A 142 13.76 -21.27 0.64
CA THR A 142 14.73 -20.78 1.64
C THR A 142 14.40 -19.36 2.06
N ALA A 143 14.03 -18.51 1.10
CA ALA A 143 13.57 -17.16 1.35
C ALA A 143 12.68 -16.65 0.22
N TRP A 144 11.86 -15.65 0.51
CA TRP A 144 11.20 -14.85 -0.52
C TRP A 144 11.00 -13.42 -0.04
N SER A 145 11.01 -12.46 -0.96
CA SER A 145 10.63 -11.07 -0.70
C SER A 145 9.73 -10.54 -1.81
N ARG A 146 8.88 -9.57 -1.48
CA ARG A 146 8.13 -8.77 -2.43
C ARG A 146 8.19 -7.32 -2.00
N GLU A 147 8.36 -6.45 -2.98
CA GLU A 147 8.46 -5.02 -2.74
C GLU A 147 7.53 -4.29 -3.69
N LEU A 148 6.96 -3.19 -3.23
CA LEU A 148 6.26 -2.19 -4.01
C LEU A 148 6.93 -0.85 -3.74
N THR A 149 7.31 -0.14 -4.79
CA THR A 149 7.65 1.27 -4.75
C THR A 149 6.73 2.03 -5.68
N GLY A 150 6.25 3.20 -5.29
CA GLY A 150 5.49 4.03 -6.20
C GLY A 150 5.55 5.51 -5.85
N HIS A 151 5.34 6.32 -6.88
CA HIS A 151 5.34 7.77 -6.83
C HIS A 151 4.00 8.28 -7.35
N GLY A 152 3.33 9.11 -6.53
CA GLY A 152 2.06 9.73 -6.88
C GLY A 152 2.24 11.22 -7.11
N THR A 153 1.73 11.73 -8.24
CA THR A 153 1.64 13.16 -8.55
C THR A 153 0.17 13.55 -8.67
N ARG A 154 -0.26 14.56 -7.92
CA ARG A 154 -1.67 14.93 -7.86
C ARG A 154 -2.15 15.40 -9.23
N VAL A 155 -3.27 14.84 -9.68
CA VAL A 155 -4.03 15.32 -10.84
C VAL A 155 -5.17 16.14 -10.26
N ASP A 156 -4.87 17.40 -9.95
CA ASP A 156 -5.95 18.35 -9.64
C ASP A 156 -6.79 18.53 -10.91
N PRO A 157 -8.13 18.56 -10.82
CA PRO A 157 -8.93 19.28 -11.82
C PRO A 157 -8.65 20.79 -11.73
#